data_AF-A0A8T1VDI2-F1
#
_entry.id   AF-A0A8T1VDI2-F1
#
_cell.length_a   1.000
_cell.length_b   1.000
_cell.length_c   1.000
_cell.angle_alpha   90.00
_cell.angle_beta   90.00
_cell.angle_gamma   90.00
#
_symmetry.space_group_name_H-M   'P 1'
#
loop_
_entity.id
_entity.type
_entity.pdbx_description
1 polymer ?
#
loop_
_entity_poly.entity_id
_entity_poly.type
_entity_poly.pdbx_seq_one_letter_code
_entity_poly.pdbx_strand_id
1 'polypeptide(L)'
;MDSNVLFATLRPLALECASEFVGTFVLVFLGTAGIATAAFTGPDSWDLAIEQVAIGWGFAAMLATFIASPGSGAHLNPAVTLAIAVSPHGRSGFPKRKIPAYMLFQLLGATFAALAVYVMFGSAIKRFEDRLGLSRGAPSSSLSAVAFGASFPHPQLVYGKHEEDSSLWNKSDVSALGTVFLEALGTLLFVLVQRVVRQPIQPTGVVAFTSSTSGGGGGGAIHENNDLPPPRMPSTPLAPLYVGAALAALTMVMTPFTQACLNPARDFGPRMVAAIAGWGSVALPGDRADSCWVYLVGPFVGALAGSLLYDVVIHPGLQTRDEAAAAWMRHQQIEGEAILEQLEKSQTLLSVAPGGGFDPLATRGLHHSDFRDSPTPHNYRLSSPGHLHTYAA
;
A
#
# COMPACT_ATOMS: atom_id res chain seq x y z
N MET A 1 -36.92 -2.22 15.07
CA MET A 1 -35.45 -2.11 15.02
C MET A 1 -35.06 -1.08 16.06
N ASP A 2 -34.33 -1.47 17.11
CA ASP A 2 -33.97 -0.57 18.21
C ASP A 2 -33.04 0.55 17.73
N SER A 3 -33.40 1.78 18.06
CA SER A 3 -32.64 2.99 17.73
C SER A 3 -31.17 2.90 18.19
N ASN A 4 -30.90 2.26 19.32
CA ASN A 4 -29.55 2.06 19.84
C ASN A 4 -28.65 1.18 18.96
N VAL A 5 -29.21 0.16 18.30
CA VAL A 5 -28.46 -0.71 17.38
C VAL A 5 -28.18 0.01 16.06
N LEU A 6 -29.10 0.85 15.60
CA LEU A 6 -28.91 1.71 14.43
C LEU A 6 -27.81 2.76 14.67
N PHE A 7 -27.83 3.45 15.81
CA PHE A 7 -26.77 4.44 16.14
C PHE A 7 -25.39 3.78 16.34
N ALA A 8 -25.33 2.60 16.95
CA ALA A 8 -24.09 1.85 17.13
C ALA A 8 -23.47 1.36 15.81
N THR A 9 -24.29 1.11 14.78
CA THR A 9 -23.83 0.68 13.44
C THR A 9 -23.56 1.85 12.49
N LEU A 10 -24.27 2.97 12.63
CA LEU A 10 -24.09 4.17 11.81
C LEU A 10 -22.83 4.95 12.16
N ARG A 11 -22.47 5.05 13.44
CA ARG A 11 -21.31 5.85 13.89
C ARG A 11 -19.97 5.38 13.30
N PRO A 12 -19.66 4.07 13.22
CA PRO A 12 -18.45 3.59 12.56
C PRO A 12 -18.47 3.80 11.04
N LEU A 13 -19.60 3.55 10.37
CA LEU A 13 -19.70 3.74 8.92
C LEU A 13 -19.61 5.21 8.52
N ALA A 14 -20.19 6.12 9.31
CA ALA A 14 -20.09 7.55 9.07
C ALA A 14 -18.63 8.04 9.18
N LEU A 15 -17.87 7.54 10.15
CA LEU A 15 -16.44 7.84 10.28
C LEU A 15 -15.64 7.31 9.08
N GLU A 16 -15.91 6.07 8.66
CA GLU A 16 -15.30 5.47 7.48
C GLU A 16 -15.58 6.32 6.22
N CYS A 17 -16.84 6.68 5.99
CA CYS A 17 -17.26 7.51 4.85
C CYS A 17 -16.64 8.91 4.89
N ALA A 18 -16.58 9.54 6.07
CA ALA A 18 -15.93 10.84 6.25
C ALA A 18 -14.42 10.76 5.95
N SER A 19 -13.75 9.69 6.39
CA SER A 19 -12.33 9.45 6.10
C SER A 19 -12.07 9.19 4.62
N GLU A 20 -12.93 8.42 3.93
CA GLU A 20 -12.85 8.23 2.49
C GLU A 20 -13.08 9.53 1.71
N PHE A 21 -14.04 10.35 2.15
CA PHE A 21 -14.28 11.68 1.59
C PHE A 21 -13.06 12.59 1.76
N VAL A 22 -12.57 12.76 3.00
CA VAL A 22 -11.45 13.66 3.30
C VAL A 22 -10.17 13.18 2.63
N GLY A 23 -9.87 11.88 2.68
CA GLY A 23 -8.69 11.32 2.03
C GLY A 23 -8.74 11.50 0.50
N THR A 24 -9.88 11.20 -0.13
CA THR A 24 -10.01 11.37 -1.58
C THR A 24 -9.98 12.84 -1.97
N PHE A 25 -10.58 13.72 -1.16
CA PHE A 25 -10.47 15.16 -1.32
C PHE A 25 -9.00 15.62 -1.30
N VAL A 26 -8.23 15.23 -0.28
CA VAL A 26 -6.81 15.63 -0.17
C VAL A 26 -5.99 15.10 -1.34
N LEU A 27 -6.17 13.82 -1.70
CA LEU A 27 -5.50 13.19 -2.83
C LEU A 27 -5.76 13.96 -4.13
N VAL A 28 -7.03 14.19 -4.45
CA VAL A 28 -7.43 14.82 -5.71
C VAL A 28 -7.10 16.30 -5.71
N PHE A 29 -7.33 17.01 -4.60
CA PHE A 29 -7.07 18.44 -4.50
C PHE A 29 -5.59 18.74 -4.71
N LEU A 30 -4.69 18.09 -3.97
CA LEU A 30 -3.26 18.35 -4.08
C LEU A 30 -2.71 17.92 -5.44
N GLY A 31 -3.15 16.76 -5.96
CA GLY A 31 -2.73 16.30 -7.27
C GLY A 31 -3.17 17.24 -8.41
N THR A 32 -4.46 17.61 -8.44
CA THR A 32 -5.01 18.50 -9.48
C THR A 32 -4.55 19.95 -9.33
N ALA A 33 -4.37 20.45 -8.10
CA ALA A 33 -3.75 21.76 -7.85
C ALA A 33 -2.27 21.78 -8.27
N GLY A 34 -1.55 20.67 -8.11
CA GLY A 34 -0.19 20.51 -8.62
C GLY A 34 -0.13 20.63 -10.15
N ILE A 35 -1.06 19.97 -10.85
CA ILE A 35 -1.22 20.12 -12.31
C ILE A 35 -1.55 21.58 -12.66
N ALA A 36 -2.54 22.19 -11.99
CA ALA A 36 -2.96 23.56 -12.28
C ALA A 36 -1.83 24.58 -12.03
N THR A 37 -1.01 24.36 -10.98
CA THR A 37 0.16 25.18 -10.69
C THR A 37 1.17 25.09 -11.83
N ALA A 38 1.54 23.87 -12.23
CA ALA A 38 2.49 23.64 -13.31
C ALA A 38 2.00 24.18 -14.66
N ALA A 39 0.71 24.00 -14.96
CA ALA A 39 0.14 24.33 -16.26
C ALA A 39 -0.26 25.81 -16.43
N PHE A 40 -0.66 26.50 -15.35
CA PHE A 40 -1.34 27.80 -15.48
C PHE A 40 -0.66 28.99 -14.81
N THR A 41 0.37 28.78 -13.98
CA THR A 41 1.00 29.88 -13.23
C THR A 41 2.28 30.45 -13.87
N GLY A 42 2.94 29.67 -14.73
CA GLY A 42 4.16 30.10 -15.41
C GLY A 42 3.87 30.98 -16.63
N PRO A 43 4.64 32.06 -16.89
CA PRO A 43 4.44 32.94 -18.05
C PRO A 43 4.58 32.19 -19.39
N ASP A 44 5.50 31.22 -19.46
CA ASP A 44 5.77 30.38 -20.63
C ASP A 44 5.36 28.91 -20.42
N SER A 45 4.42 28.65 -19.50
CA SER A 45 3.94 27.29 -19.21
C SER A 45 3.35 26.64 -20.47
N TRP A 46 4.07 25.64 -20.98
CA TRP A 46 3.72 24.83 -22.13
C TRP A 46 4.27 23.41 -22.01
N ASP A 47 5.48 23.29 -21.46
CA ASP A 47 6.14 22.00 -21.30
C ASP A 47 5.35 21.06 -20.40
N LEU A 48 5.41 19.78 -20.75
CA LEU A 48 4.81 18.72 -19.97
C LEU A 48 5.60 18.56 -18.67
N ALA A 49 5.06 19.09 -17.58
CA ALA A 49 5.70 19.13 -16.27
C ALA A 49 5.64 17.77 -15.53
N ILE A 50 6.12 16.70 -16.18
CA ILE A 50 6.02 15.31 -15.70
C ILE A 50 6.55 15.17 -14.27
N GLU A 51 7.75 15.70 -14.00
CA GLU A 51 8.44 15.52 -12.72
C GLU A 51 7.69 16.21 -11.57
N GLN A 52 7.33 17.49 -11.75
CA GLN A 52 6.59 18.26 -10.75
C GLN A 52 5.23 17.61 -10.45
N VAL A 53 4.51 17.18 -11.48
CA VAL A 53 3.21 16.52 -11.35
C VAL A 53 3.35 15.16 -10.66
N ALA A 54 4.35 14.36 -11.03
CA ALA A 54 4.60 13.05 -10.42
C ALA A 54 4.91 13.16 -8.92
N ILE A 55 5.81 14.08 -8.54
CA ILE A 55 6.13 14.34 -7.14
C ILE A 55 4.90 14.84 -6.39
N GLY A 56 4.13 15.75 -6.98
CA GLY A 56 2.89 16.27 -6.41
C GLY A 56 1.86 15.18 -6.11
N TRP A 57 1.59 14.28 -7.07
CA TRP A 57 0.69 13.15 -6.85
C TRP A 57 1.20 12.18 -5.79
N GLY A 58 2.51 11.93 -5.74
CA GLY A 58 3.10 11.08 -4.71
C GLY A 58 2.90 11.62 -3.30
N PHE A 59 3.22 12.90 -3.07
CA PHE A 59 2.98 13.54 -1.78
C PHE A 59 1.50 13.63 -1.44
N ALA A 60 0.63 13.88 -2.42
CA ALA A 60 -0.81 13.88 -2.24
C ALA A 60 -1.31 12.52 -1.74
N ALA A 61 -0.90 11.42 -2.36
CA ALA A 61 -1.28 10.07 -1.94
C ALA A 61 -0.70 9.69 -0.58
N MET A 62 0.55 10.09 -0.29
CA MET A 62 1.14 9.88 1.03
C MET A 62 0.31 10.56 2.12
N LEU A 63 0.02 11.86 1.98
CA LEU A 63 -0.72 12.62 2.98
C LEU A 63 -2.17 12.13 3.11
N ALA A 64 -2.84 11.87 1.98
CA ALA A 64 -4.20 11.35 1.96
C ALA A 64 -4.30 9.99 2.67
N THR A 65 -3.35 9.09 2.40
CA THR A 65 -3.27 7.78 3.07
C THR A 65 -3.04 7.95 4.56
N PHE A 66 -2.10 8.82 4.96
CA PHE A 66 -1.82 9.09 6.37
C PHE A 66 -3.06 9.60 7.12
N ILE A 67 -3.80 10.54 6.54
CA ILE A 67 -5.00 11.14 7.17
C ILE A 67 -6.16 10.14 7.25
N ALA A 68 -6.44 9.39 6.18
CA ALA A 68 -7.63 8.56 6.10
C ALA A 68 -7.47 7.15 6.68
N SER A 69 -6.23 6.67 6.87
CA SER A 69 -5.95 5.31 7.33
C SER A 69 -6.60 4.97 8.68
N PRO A 70 -6.55 5.82 9.72
CA PRO A 70 -7.12 5.49 11.03
C PRO A 70 -8.64 5.29 11.01
N GLY A 71 -9.37 6.01 10.14
CA GLY A 71 -10.82 5.94 10.11
C GLY A 71 -11.39 4.89 9.15
N SER A 72 -10.80 4.74 7.95
CA SER A 72 -11.36 3.91 6.87
C SER A 72 -10.46 2.77 6.40
N GLY A 73 -9.16 2.82 6.73
CA GLY A 73 -8.12 2.03 6.05
C GLY A 73 -7.67 2.64 4.71
N ALA A 74 -8.08 3.89 4.41
CA ALA A 74 -7.68 4.68 3.24
C ALA A 74 -7.77 3.89 1.92
N HIS A 75 -8.99 3.54 1.49
CA HIS A 75 -9.15 2.95 0.15
C HIS A 75 -8.94 4.02 -0.93
N LEU A 76 -9.61 5.16 -0.76
CA LEU A 76 -9.50 6.40 -1.54
C LEU A 76 -9.69 6.24 -3.06
N ASN A 77 -10.17 5.07 -3.48
CA ASN A 77 -10.23 4.62 -4.85
C ASN A 77 -11.29 3.50 -4.97
N PRO A 78 -12.28 3.65 -5.87
CA PRO A 78 -13.28 2.62 -6.13
C PRO A 78 -12.68 1.26 -6.52
N ALA A 79 -11.64 1.26 -7.35
CA ALA A 79 -10.99 0.04 -7.83
C ALA A 79 -10.27 -0.69 -6.69
N VAL A 80 -9.60 0.05 -5.80
CA VAL A 80 -8.95 -0.50 -4.59
C VAL A 80 -10.00 -1.05 -3.62
N THR A 81 -11.11 -0.33 -3.44
CA THR A 81 -12.23 -0.79 -2.60
C THR A 81 -12.75 -2.14 -3.08
N LEU A 82 -12.91 -2.30 -4.40
CA LEU A 82 -13.34 -3.56 -4.98
C LEU A 82 -12.30 -4.67 -4.79
N ALA A 83 -11.02 -4.38 -5.07
CA ALA A 83 -9.92 -5.33 -4.88
C ALA A 83 -9.85 -5.88 -3.44
N ILE A 84 -9.98 -5.01 -2.45
CA ILE A 84 -10.00 -5.41 -1.04
C ILE A 84 -11.24 -6.26 -0.73
N ALA A 85 -12.40 -5.91 -1.29
CA ALA A 85 -13.66 -6.60 -1.03
C ALA A 85 -13.76 -8.00 -1.66
N VAL A 86 -13.03 -8.28 -2.74
CA VAL A 86 -13.02 -9.58 -3.41
C VAL A 86 -11.95 -10.54 -2.86
N SER A 87 -10.97 -10.02 -2.13
CA SER A 87 -9.84 -10.83 -1.66
C SER A 87 -10.27 -11.88 -0.61
N PRO A 88 -9.96 -13.18 -0.83
CA PRO A 88 -10.35 -14.27 0.08
C PRO A 88 -9.51 -14.36 1.36
N HIS A 89 -8.29 -13.80 1.37
CA HIS A 89 -7.34 -13.93 2.50
C HIS A 89 -7.54 -12.87 3.60
N GLY A 90 -8.52 -11.98 3.47
CA GLY A 90 -8.95 -11.15 4.59
C GLY A 90 -9.70 -12.01 5.59
N ARG A 91 -9.04 -12.49 6.65
CA ARG A 91 -9.65 -13.29 7.74
C ARG A 91 -10.89 -12.62 8.41
N SER A 92 -11.19 -11.36 8.07
CA SER A 92 -12.43 -10.63 8.39
C SER A 92 -12.93 -9.75 7.22
N GLY A 93 -12.92 -10.29 5.98
CA GLY A 93 -13.13 -9.60 4.70
C GLY A 93 -14.03 -8.34 4.70
N PHE A 94 -13.62 -7.32 3.94
CA PHE A 94 -14.31 -6.03 3.88
C PHE A 94 -15.81 -6.19 3.58
N PRO A 95 -16.72 -5.65 4.40
CA PRO A 95 -18.15 -5.90 4.23
C PRO A 95 -18.66 -5.36 2.88
N LYS A 96 -19.07 -6.26 1.98
CA LYS A 96 -19.49 -5.92 0.60
C LYS A 96 -20.61 -4.88 0.54
N ARG A 97 -21.47 -4.82 1.57
CA ARG A 97 -22.55 -3.83 1.72
C ARG A 97 -22.04 -2.38 1.84
N LYS A 98 -20.78 -2.19 2.23
CA LYS A 98 -20.15 -0.86 2.39
C LYS A 98 -19.53 -0.33 1.08
N ILE A 99 -19.34 -1.18 0.07
CA ILE A 99 -18.71 -0.79 -1.20
C ILE A 99 -19.40 0.43 -1.83
N PRO A 100 -20.75 0.47 -1.98
CA PRO A 100 -21.40 1.61 -2.61
C PRO A 100 -21.22 2.91 -1.82
N ALA A 101 -21.22 2.84 -0.48
CA ALA A 101 -20.99 3.99 0.37
C ALA A 101 -19.56 4.53 0.20
N TYR A 102 -18.56 3.66 0.25
CA TYR A 102 -17.16 4.04 0.02
C TYR A 102 -16.98 4.71 -1.35
N MET A 103 -17.48 4.08 -2.42
CA MET A 103 -17.38 4.62 -3.78
C MET A 103 -18.07 5.98 -3.92
N LEU A 104 -19.24 6.15 -3.30
CA LEU A 104 -19.96 7.42 -3.30
C LEU A 104 -19.16 8.52 -2.60
N PHE A 105 -18.66 8.27 -1.38
CA PHE A 105 -17.92 9.28 -0.63
C PHE A 105 -16.54 9.59 -1.21
N GLN A 106 -15.89 8.62 -1.87
CA GLN A 106 -14.70 8.85 -2.70
C GLN A 106 -15.03 9.79 -3.86
N LEU A 107 -16.11 9.51 -4.60
CA LEU A 107 -16.54 10.36 -5.72
C LEU A 107 -16.90 11.78 -5.26
N LEU A 108 -17.63 11.92 -4.15
CA LEU A 108 -17.96 13.22 -3.57
C LEU A 108 -16.69 13.97 -3.15
N GLY A 109 -15.73 13.31 -2.50
CA GLY A 109 -14.45 13.91 -2.13
C GLY A 109 -13.68 14.43 -3.34
N ALA A 110 -13.59 13.62 -4.40
CA ALA A 110 -12.93 14.00 -5.66
C ALA A 110 -13.64 15.18 -6.35
N THR A 111 -14.98 15.18 -6.35
CA THR A 111 -15.80 16.25 -6.95
C THR A 111 -15.60 17.57 -6.21
N PHE A 112 -15.63 17.55 -4.87
CA PHE A 112 -15.41 18.75 -4.05
C PHE A 112 -13.98 19.28 -4.17
N ALA A 113 -12.99 18.39 -4.30
CA ALA A 113 -11.61 18.77 -4.57
C ALA A 113 -11.47 19.53 -5.89
N ALA A 114 -12.09 19.03 -6.96
CA ALA A 114 -12.10 19.72 -8.25
C ALA A 114 -12.82 21.07 -8.19
N LEU A 115 -13.93 21.18 -7.45
CA LEU A 115 -14.58 22.47 -7.23
C LEU A 115 -13.65 23.46 -6.53
N ALA A 116 -12.92 23.03 -5.51
CA ALA A 116 -11.93 23.86 -4.83
C ALA A 116 -10.82 24.32 -5.78
N VAL A 117 -10.28 23.42 -6.63
CA VAL A 117 -9.29 23.79 -7.65
C VAL A 117 -9.85 24.77 -8.66
N TYR A 118 -11.08 24.57 -9.14
CA TYR A 118 -11.72 25.51 -10.07
C TYR A 118 -11.89 26.91 -9.45
N VAL A 119 -12.29 26.99 -8.18
CA VAL A 119 -12.42 28.27 -7.47
C VAL A 119 -11.05 28.94 -7.28
N MET A 120 -10.03 28.18 -6.90
CA MET A 120 -8.70 28.72 -6.62
C MET A 120 -7.90 29.12 -7.87
N PHE A 121 -7.98 28.31 -8.92
CA PHE A 121 -7.20 28.48 -10.14
C PHE A 121 -8.01 29.06 -11.31
N GLY A 122 -9.30 29.34 -11.13
CA GLY A 122 -10.19 29.80 -12.22
C GLY A 122 -9.68 31.05 -12.95
N SER A 123 -9.08 32.01 -12.24
CA SER A 123 -8.45 33.20 -12.84
C SER A 123 -7.19 32.86 -13.65
N ALA A 124 -6.36 31.93 -13.15
CA ALA A 124 -5.17 31.45 -13.84
C ALA A 124 -5.53 30.65 -15.10
N ILE A 125 -6.53 29.76 -14.99
CA ILE A 125 -7.09 29.01 -16.13
C ILE A 125 -7.61 29.99 -17.18
N LYS A 126 -8.42 30.98 -16.78
CA LYS A 126 -8.94 31.98 -17.72
C LYS A 126 -7.82 32.76 -18.42
N ARG A 127 -6.79 33.19 -17.68
CA ARG A 127 -5.62 33.86 -18.27
C ARG A 127 -4.89 32.96 -19.27
N PHE A 128 -4.77 31.67 -18.96
CA PHE A 128 -4.17 30.67 -19.87
C PHE A 128 -5.03 30.49 -21.13
N GLU A 129 -6.35 30.42 -20.99
CA GLU A 129 -7.31 30.36 -22.09
C GLU A 129 -7.21 31.62 -22.97
N ASP A 130 -7.25 32.82 -22.38
CA ASP A 130 -7.16 34.10 -23.08
C ASP A 130 -5.83 34.24 -23.84
N ARG A 131 -4.70 33.80 -23.25
CA ARG A 131 -3.37 33.82 -23.88
C ARG A 131 -3.32 32.96 -25.15
N LEU A 132 -4.01 31.82 -25.14
CA LEU A 132 -3.97 30.83 -26.21
C LEU A 132 -5.20 30.90 -27.14
N GLY A 133 -6.11 31.85 -26.91
CA GLY A 133 -7.35 31.97 -27.67
C GLY A 133 -8.28 30.76 -27.53
N LEU A 134 -8.25 30.06 -26.39
CA LEU A 134 -9.05 28.85 -26.19
C LEU A 134 -10.49 29.19 -25.81
N SER A 135 -11.44 28.63 -26.54
CA SER A 135 -12.85 28.65 -26.16
C SER A 135 -13.25 27.31 -25.54
N ARG A 136 -13.75 27.33 -24.29
CA ARG A 136 -14.27 26.12 -23.64
C ARG A 136 -15.32 25.42 -24.51
N GLY A 137 -15.20 24.10 -24.61
CA GLY A 137 -16.05 23.26 -25.48
C GLY A 137 -15.46 23.03 -26.87
N ALA A 138 -14.50 23.83 -27.33
CA ALA A 138 -13.71 23.50 -28.52
C ALA A 138 -12.71 22.38 -28.21
N PRO A 139 -12.32 21.52 -29.17
CA PRO A 139 -11.38 20.41 -28.91
C PRO A 139 -10.07 20.83 -28.23
N SER A 140 -9.47 21.95 -28.67
CA SER A 140 -8.23 22.50 -28.10
C SER A 140 -8.37 22.96 -26.65
N SER A 141 -9.59 23.18 -26.16
CA SER A 141 -9.83 23.54 -24.75
C SER A 141 -9.48 22.42 -23.78
N SER A 142 -9.21 21.20 -24.25
CA SER A 142 -8.65 20.11 -23.43
C SER A 142 -7.32 20.49 -22.77
N LEU A 143 -6.54 21.42 -23.35
CA LEU A 143 -5.32 21.98 -22.75
C LEU A 143 -5.61 22.68 -21.42
N SER A 144 -6.70 23.45 -21.35
CA SER A 144 -7.15 24.11 -20.13
C SER A 144 -7.94 23.20 -19.19
N ALA A 145 -8.54 22.12 -19.72
CA ALA A 145 -9.27 21.12 -18.93
C ALA A 145 -8.36 20.11 -18.21
N VAL A 146 -7.05 20.11 -18.50
CA VAL A 146 -6.07 19.10 -18.07
C VAL A 146 -6.00 18.88 -16.55
N ALA A 147 -6.38 19.88 -15.75
CA ALA A 147 -6.43 19.78 -14.29
C ALA A 147 -7.64 18.97 -13.77
N PHE A 148 -8.65 18.70 -14.59
CA PHE A 148 -9.95 18.14 -14.16
C PHE A 148 -10.29 16.78 -14.78
N GLY A 149 -9.37 16.15 -15.50
CA GLY A 149 -9.63 14.84 -16.08
C GLY A 149 -8.40 14.31 -16.78
N ALA A 150 -8.27 12.98 -16.80
CA ALA A 150 -7.23 12.31 -17.56
C ALA A 150 -7.55 12.36 -19.06
N SER A 151 -6.54 12.18 -19.90
CA SER A 151 -6.65 12.20 -21.36
C SER A 151 -5.52 11.36 -21.93
N PHE A 152 -5.81 10.72 -23.07
CA PHE A 152 -4.83 9.91 -23.79
C PHE A 152 -4.88 10.22 -25.29
N PRO A 153 -3.71 10.47 -25.93
CA PRO A 153 -2.47 10.90 -25.28
C PRO A 153 -2.66 12.24 -24.54
N HIS A 154 -1.65 12.66 -23.79
CA HIS A 154 -1.68 13.94 -23.09
C HIS A 154 -2.01 15.10 -24.05
N PRO A 155 -2.91 16.05 -23.72
CA PRO A 155 -3.33 17.12 -24.65
C PRO A 155 -2.17 17.96 -25.20
N GLN A 156 -1.16 18.27 -24.38
CA GLN A 156 0.04 19.00 -24.81
C GLN A 156 0.92 18.27 -25.84
N LEU A 157 0.74 16.96 -26.04
CA LEU A 157 1.41 16.23 -27.13
C LEU A 157 0.67 16.39 -28.46
N VAL A 158 -0.66 16.49 -28.40
CA VAL A 158 -1.54 16.53 -29.57
C VAL A 158 -1.71 17.94 -30.10
N TYR A 159 -1.88 18.92 -29.21
CA TYR A 159 -2.05 20.30 -29.60
C TYR A 159 -0.69 20.99 -29.56
N GLY A 160 -0.26 21.55 -30.69
CA GLY A 160 1.01 22.27 -30.85
C GLY A 160 1.02 23.63 -30.13
N LYS A 161 2.21 24.20 -29.95
CA LYS A 161 2.43 25.49 -29.24
C LYS A 161 1.71 26.66 -29.91
N HIS A 162 1.63 26.60 -31.23
CA HIS A 162 0.86 27.51 -32.08
C HIS A 162 -0.01 26.69 -33.04
N GLU A 163 -1.13 27.27 -33.50
CA GLU A 163 -2.07 26.62 -34.42
C GLU A 163 -1.41 26.20 -35.76
N GLU A 164 -0.27 26.81 -36.10
CA GLU A 164 0.57 26.52 -37.28
C GLU A 164 1.66 25.47 -37.02
N ASP A 165 2.00 25.16 -35.77
CA ASP A 165 2.97 24.12 -35.44
C ASP A 165 2.30 22.73 -35.55
N SER A 166 2.70 21.94 -36.54
CA SER A 166 2.27 20.54 -36.64
C SER A 166 2.76 19.78 -35.40
N SER A 167 1.83 19.18 -34.64
CA SER A 167 2.18 18.31 -33.53
C SER A 167 2.94 17.07 -34.04
N LEU A 168 3.91 16.60 -33.26
CA LEU A 168 4.59 15.33 -33.54
C LEU A 168 3.70 14.11 -33.26
N TRP A 169 2.63 14.29 -32.48
CA TRP A 169 1.71 13.23 -32.06
C TRP A 169 0.30 13.46 -32.59
N ASN A 170 -0.30 12.37 -33.04
CA ASN A 170 -1.72 12.28 -33.37
C ASN A 170 -2.47 11.60 -32.21
N LYS A 171 -3.78 11.90 -32.09
CA LYS A 171 -4.63 11.21 -31.11
C LYS A 171 -4.64 9.69 -31.31
N SER A 172 -4.40 9.19 -32.53
CA SER A 172 -4.36 7.77 -32.87
C SER A 172 -3.10 7.04 -32.37
N ASP A 173 -2.04 7.76 -32.01
CA ASP A 173 -0.76 7.16 -31.61
C ASP A 173 -0.87 6.40 -30.29
N VAL A 174 -1.86 6.75 -29.46
CA VAL A 174 -2.27 6.00 -28.28
C VAL A 174 -3.69 5.47 -28.49
N SER A 175 -3.80 4.15 -28.68
CA SER A 175 -5.09 3.49 -28.86
C SER A 175 -5.85 3.35 -27.53
N ALA A 176 -7.18 3.31 -27.59
CA ALA A 176 -8.03 3.08 -26.42
C ALA A 176 -7.68 1.79 -25.67
N LEU A 177 -7.43 0.71 -26.42
CA LEU A 177 -7.06 -0.58 -25.85
C LEU A 177 -5.69 -0.54 -25.18
N GLY A 178 -4.72 0.16 -25.79
CA GLY A 178 -3.42 0.43 -25.17
C GLY A 178 -3.56 1.21 -23.86
N THR A 179 -4.45 2.22 -23.83
CA THR A 179 -4.77 2.97 -22.61
C THR A 179 -5.38 2.09 -21.52
N VAL A 180 -6.37 1.26 -21.86
CA VAL A 180 -6.96 0.31 -20.90
C VAL A 180 -5.90 -0.61 -20.32
N PHE A 181 -5.00 -1.14 -21.16
CA PHE A 181 -3.90 -1.99 -20.72
C PHE A 181 -2.95 -1.25 -19.78
N LEU A 182 -2.53 -0.03 -20.11
CA LEU A 182 -1.63 0.77 -19.28
C LEU A 182 -2.28 1.15 -17.94
N GLU A 183 -3.53 1.61 -17.94
CA GLU A 183 -4.28 1.94 -16.73
C GLU A 183 -4.52 0.69 -15.86
N ALA A 184 -4.79 -0.47 -16.46
CA ALA A 184 -4.88 -1.73 -15.74
C ALA A 184 -3.52 -2.14 -15.15
N LEU A 185 -2.44 -2.05 -15.91
CA LEU A 185 -1.09 -2.40 -15.43
C LEU A 185 -0.64 -1.48 -14.29
N GLY A 186 -0.84 -0.16 -14.43
CA GLY A 186 -0.52 0.80 -13.38
C GLY A 186 -1.34 0.55 -12.12
N THR A 187 -2.64 0.27 -12.27
CA THR A 187 -3.51 0.01 -11.11
C THR A 187 -3.19 -1.32 -10.44
N LEU A 188 -2.81 -2.34 -11.23
CA LEU A 188 -2.30 -3.62 -10.72
C LEU A 188 -1.09 -3.38 -9.83
N LEU A 189 -0.06 -2.68 -10.33
CA LEU A 189 1.16 -2.40 -9.57
C LEU A 189 0.86 -1.59 -8.31
N PHE A 190 -0.01 -0.59 -8.41
CA PHE A 190 -0.44 0.22 -7.26
C PHE A 190 -1.18 -0.61 -6.21
N VAL A 191 -2.07 -1.52 -6.62
CA VAL A 191 -2.77 -2.43 -5.71
C VAL A 191 -1.82 -3.42 -5.06
N LEU A 192 -0.82 -3.95 -5.78
CA LEU A 192 0.18 -4.83 -5.20
C LEU A 192 0.90 -4.16 -4.02
N VAL A 193 1.36 -2.92 -4.21
CA VAL A 193 1.99 -2.14 -3.12
C VAL A 193 1.05 -2.01 -1.94
N GLN A 194 -0.21 -1.63 -2.18
CA GLN A 194 -1.20 -1.51 -1.11
C GLN A 194 -1.46 -2.82 -0.37
N ARG A 195 -1.51 -3.95 -1.09
CA ARG A 195 -1.70 -5.27 -0.48
C ARG A 195 -0.51 -5.66 0.40
N VAL A 196 0.72 -5.42 -0.07
CA VAL A 196 1.95 -5.69 0.67
C VAL A 196 2.01 -4.86 1.96
N VAL A 197 1.72 -3.56 1.91
CA VAL A 197 1.84 -2.69 3.10
C VAL A 197 0.68 -2.84 4.10
N ARG A 198 -0.44 -3.43 3.69
CA ARG A 198 -1.61 -3.65 4.56
C ARG A 198 -1.54 -4.95 5.35
N GLN A 199 -0.79 -5.93 4.87
CA GLN A 199 -0.63 -7.18 5.59
C GLN A 199 0.49 -7.03 6.62
N PRO A 200 0.26 -7.36 7.90
CA PRO A 200 1.35 -7.45 8.86
C PRO A 200 2.31 -8.54 8.39
N ILE A 201 3.54 -8.11 8.08
CA ILE A 201 4.70 -8.99 8.24
C ILE A 201 4.64 -9.35 9.72
N GLN A 202 4.16 -10.54 10.06
CA GLN A 202 4.13 -10.98 11.44
C GLN A 202 5.58 -10.92 11.93
N PRO A 203 5.93 -10.03 12.88
CA PRO A 203 7.27 -10.07 13.44
C PRO A 203 7.35 -11.37 14.23
N THR A 204 8.01 -12.33 13.62
CA THR A 204 8.48 -13.54 14.27
C THR A 204 9.23 -13.09 15.54
N GLY A 205 8.67 -13.40 16.72
CA GLY A 205 9.27 -13.04 18.01
C GLY A 205 8.26 -12.63 19.08
N VAL A 206 7.60 -11.49 18.98
CA VAL A 206 6.95 -10.85 20.15
C VAL A 206 5.73 -11.62 20.69
N VAL A 207 4.97 -12.28 19.81
CA VAL A 207 3.80 -13.07 20.24
C VAL A 207 4.22 -14.41 20.86
N ALA A 208 5.38 -14.97 20.47
CA ALA A 208 5.94 -16.17 21.10
C ALA A 208 6.55 -15.86 22.49
N PHE A 209 7.03 -14.63 22.70
CA PHE A 209 7.66 -14.19 23.96
C PHE A 209 6.66 -13.89 25.09
N THR A 210 5.38 -13.67 24.79
CA THR A 210 4.36 -13.33 25.81
C THR A 210 3.54 -14.53 26.27
N SER A 211 3.58 -15.66 25.56
CA SER A 211 2.85 -16.88 25.92
C SER A 211 3.64 -17.85 26.82
N SER A 212 4.96 -17.70 26.97
CA SER A 212 5.79 -18.65 27.74
C SER A 212 6.09 -18.21 29.18
N THR A 213 5.78 -16.97 29.57
CA THR A 213 6.11 -16.45 30.92
C THR A 213 4.94 -16.50 31.91
N SER A 214 3.75 -16.96 31.52
CA SER A 214 2.62 -17.16 32.42
C SER A 214 2.53 -18.62 32.90
N GLY A 215 3.37 -18.95 33.88
CA GLY A 215 3.04 -19.83 35.01
C GLY A 215 2.63 -21.28 34.75
N GLY A 216 3.48 -22.21 35.19
CA GLY A 216 3.04 -23.55 35.57
C GLY A 216 1.95 -23.49 36.64
N GLY A 217 0.85 -24.20 36.39
CA GLY A 217 -0.27 -24.33 37.31
C GLY A 217 -1.49 -24.89 36.57
N GLY A 218 -1.83 -26.15 36.84
CA GLY A 218 -2.95 -26.84 36.21
C GLY A 218 -4.29 -26.11 36.41
N GLY A 219 -5.07 -26.02 35.33
CA GLY A 219 -6.42 -25.47 35.32
C GLY A 219 -6.87 -25.20 33.89
N GLY A 220 -8.01 -25.77 33.48
CA GLY A 220 -8.47 -25.88 32.10
C GLY A 220 -8.39 -24.60 31.25
N ALA A 221 -7.78 -24.74 30.07
CA ALA A 221 -7.76 -23.71 29.05
C ALA A 221 -9.19 -23.50 28.50
N ILE A 222 -9.82 -22.42 28.93
CA ILE A 222 -10.89 -21.78 28.18
C ILE A 222 -10.22 -21.16 26.96
N HIS A 223 -10.46 -21.73 25.77
CA HIS A 223 -10.20 -21.08 24.49
C HIS A 223 -11.09 -19.83 24.40
N GLU A 224 -10.61 -18.71 24.94
CA GLU A 224 -11.26 -17.42 24.73
C GLU A 224 -10.90 -16.95 23.31
N ASN A 225 -11.74 -17.33 22.34
CA ASN A 225 -11.76 -16.79 20.98
C ASN A 225 -12.10 -15.29 21.02
N ASN A 226 -11.15 -14.45 21.43
CA ASN A 226 -11.23 -13.01 21.22
C ASN A 226 -10.66 -12.69 19.83
N ASP A 227 -11.36 -13.18 18.80
CA ASP A 227 -11.13 -12.82 17.40
C ASP A 227 -11.60 -11.37 17.17
N LEU A 228 -10.89 -10.40 17.75
CA LEU A 228 -10.98 -9.03 17.27
C LEU A 228 -10.57 -9.04 15.79
N PRO A 229 -11.38 -8.49 14.87
CA PRO A 229 -11.03 -8.48 13.47
C PRO A 229 -9.66 -7.80 13.29
N PRO A 230 -8.76 -8.35 12.46
CA PRO A 230 -7.44 -7.77 12.25
C PRO A 230 -7.55 -6.27 11.89
N PRO A 231 -6.62 -5.44 12.37
CA PRO A 231 -6.65 -4.00 12.13
C PRO A 231 -6.65 -3.72 10.63
N ARG A 232 -7.57 -2.85 10.18
CA ARG A 232 -7.69 -2.43 8.76
C ARG A 232 -6.64 -1.41 8.35
N MET A 233 -5.81 -0.99 9.30
CA MET A 233 -4.72 -0.04 9.09
C MET A 233 -3.54 -0.74 8.42
N PRO A 234 -2.71 -0.01 7.66
CA PRO A 234 -1.46 -0.55 7.19
C PRO A 234 -0.59 -1.05 8.35
N SER A 235 0.13 -2.14 8.12
CA SER A 235 0.90 -2.82 9.16
C SER A 235 2.19 -2.12 9.55
N THR A 236 2.65 -1.21 8.70
CA THR A 236 3.86 -0.41 8.89
C THR A 236 3.52 1.08 8.91
N PRO A 237 4.10 1.86 9.84
CA PRO A 237 3.94 3.32 9.85
C PRO A 237 4.48 3.98 8.57
N LEU A 238 5.32 3.29 7.80
CA LEU A 238 5.86 3.76 6.52
C LEU A 238 4.93 3.48 5.33
N ALA A 239 3.78 2.84 5.53
CA ALA A 239 2.88 2.52 4.43
C ALA A 239 2.43 3.73 3.59
N PRO A 240 2.10 4.90 4.20
CA PRO A 240 1.78 6.09 3.40
C PRO A 240 2.93 6.51 2.47
N LEU A 241 4.18 6.37 2.92
CA LEU A 241 5.36 6.68 2.11
C LEU A 241 5.46 5.76 0.89
N TYR A 242 5.29 4.45 1.08
CA TYR A 242 5.34 3.49 -0.02
C TYR A 242 4.20 3.70 -1.03
N VAL A 243 2.99 4.00 -0.55
CA VAL A 243 1.84 4.31 -1.41
C VAL A 243 2.12 5.58 -2.23
N GLY A 244 2.64 6.63 -1.60
CA GLY A 244 3.02 7.86 -2.29
C GLY A 244 4.13 7.67 -3.31
N ALA A 245 5.20 6.96 -2.94
CA ALA A 245 6.33 6.66 -3.84
C ALA A 245 5.88 5.85 -5.06
N ALA A 246 5.00 4.87 -4.87
CA ALA A 246 4.43 4.09 -5.97
C ALA A 246 3.63 4.98 -6.94
N LEU A 247 2.77 5.87 -6.42
CA LEU A 247 2.01 6.77 -7.28
C LEU A 247 2.91 7.76 -8.02
N ALA A 248 3.94 8.31 -7.37
CA ALA A 248 4.92 9.17 -8.03
C ALA A 248 5.62 8.45 -9.19
N ALA A 249 6.14 7.24 -8.95
CA ALA A 249 6.85 6.46 -9.95
C ALA A 249 5.95 6.13 -11.16
N LEU A 250 4.71 5.69 -10.91
CA LEU A 250 3.74 5.40 -11.97
C LEU A 250 3.38 6.66 -12.77
N THR A 251 3.16 7.79 -12.07
CA THR A 251 2.86 9.07 -12.72
C THR A 251 4.01 9.52 -13.60
N MET A 252 5.25 9.39 -13.13
CA MET A 252 6.44 9.79 -13.90
C MET A 252 6.56 9.04 -15.24
N VAL A 253 6.16 7.77 -15.28
CA VAL A 253 6.24 6.94 -16.49
C VAL A 253 5.02 7.11 -17.39
N MET A 254 3.82 7.14 -16.81
CA MET A 254 2.57 7.00 -17.56
C MET A 254 1.95 8.33 -17.98
N THR A 255 2.42 9.47 -17.45
CA THR A 255 1.82 10.79 -17.70
C THR A 255 1.62 11.14 -19.18
N PRO A 256 2.63 10.96 -20.05
CA PRO A 256 2.49 11.31 -21.48
C PRO A 256 1.37 10.54 -22.19
N PHE A 257 1.12 9.29 -21.77
CA PHE A 257 0.25 8.37 -22.48
C PHE A 257 -1.17 8.36 -21.93
N THR A 258 -1.32 8.37 -20.61
CA THR A 258 -2.62 8.11 -19.94
C THR A 258 -2.88 9.00 -18.75
N GLN A 259 -1.90 9.81 -18.31
CA GLN A 259 -1.96 10.62 -17.09
C GLN A 259 -2.08 9.84 -15.77
N ALA A 260 -1.79 8.53 -15.80
CA ALA A 260 -1.74 7.67 -14.62
C ALA A 260 -2.97 7.85 -13.72
N CYS A 261 -4.16 7.71 -14.28
CA CYS A 261 -5.39 7.98 -13.55
C CYS A 261 -5.55 7.00 -12.38
N LEU A 262 -5.51 5.70 -12.68
CA LEU A 262 -5.53 4.55 -11.76
C LEU A 262 -6.72 4.50 -10.78
N ASN A 263 -7.66 5.45 -10.87
CA ASN A 263 -8.68 5.70 -9.86
C ASN A 263 -9.94 6.30 -10.52
N PRO A 264 -11.03 5.53 -10.63
CA PRO A 264 -12.28 6.01 -11.23
C PRO A 264 -12.86 7.27 -10.58
N ALA A 265 -12.75 7.42 -9.26
CA ALA A 265 -13.27 8.62 -8.57
C ALA A 265 -12.41 9.86 -8.84
N ARG A 266 -11.07 9.69 -8.90
CA ARG A 266 -10.09 10.75 -9.22
C ARG A 266 -10.33 11.36 -10.60
N ASP A 267 -10.88 10.61 -11.55
CA ASP A 267 -11.15 11.08 -12.90
C ASP A 267 -12.60 11.54 -13.08
N PHE A 268 -13.58 10.69 -12.75
CA PHE A 268 -14.98 11.00 -13.02
C PHE A 268 -15.49 12.22 -12.24
N GLY A 269 -15.14 12.36 -10.96
CA GLY A 269 -15.58 13.50 -10.14
C GLY A 269 -15.12 14.85 -10.69
N PRO A 270 -13.81 15.04 -10.94
CA PRO A 270 -13.29 16.25 -11.56
C PRO A 270 -13.87 16.54 -12.96
N ARG A 271 -14.10 15.51 -13.79
CA ARG A 271 -14.74 15.70 -15.11
C ARG A 271 -16.14 16.27 -15.00
N MET A 272 -16.92 15.84 -14.01
CA MET A 272 -18.26 16.40 -13.79
C MET A 272 -18.20 17.90 -13.51
N VAL A 273 -17.24 18.34 -12.69
CA VAL A 273 -17.04 19.77 -12.41
C VAL A 273 -16.66 20.53 -13.69
N ALA A 274 -15.70 20.03 -14.46
CA ALA A 274 -15.29 20.68 -15.70
C ALA A 274 -16.41 20.72 -16.76
N ALA A 275 -17.20 19.65 -16.88
CA ALA A 275 -18.34 19.61 -17.79
C ALA A 275 -19.35 20.74 -17.47
N ILE A 276 -19.69 20.90 -16.18
CA ILE A 276 -20.60 21.95 -15.69
C ILE A 276 -19.96 23.36 -15.81
N ALA A 277 -18.64 23.47 -15.63
CA ALA A 277 -17.91 24.73 -15.70
C ALA A 277 -17.65 25.25 -17.13
N GLY A 278 -18.23 24.62 -18.14
CA GLY A 278 -18.26 25.12 -19.52
C GLY A 278 -17.45 24.31 -20.54
N TRP A 279 -16.64 23.33 -20.11
CA TRP A 279 -15.94 22.45 -21.06
C TRP A 279 -16.85 21.43 -21.73
N GLY A 280 -18.04 21.17 -21.16
CA GLY A 280 -19.07 20.31 -21.77
C GLY A 280 -18.53 18.95 -22.20
N SER A 281 -18.70 18.61 -23.48
CA SER A 281 -18.30 17.32 -24.06
C SER A 281 -16.79 17.06 -24.01
N VAL A 282 -15.96 18.11 -23.98
CA VAL A 282 -14.50 18.00 -23.87
C VAL A 282 -14.07 17.44 -22.52
N ALA A 283 -14.86 17.66 -21.47
CA ALA A 283 -14.64 17.07 -20.15
C ALA A 283 -15.32 15.71 -20.02
N LEU A 284 -16.57 15.60 -20.48
CA LEU A 284 -17.40 14.39 -20.37
C LEU A 284 -18.22 14.16 -21.66
N PRO A 285 -17.95 13.10 -22.45
CA PRO A 285 -17.09 11.95 -22.14
C PRO A 285 -15.58 12.21 -22.24
N GLY A 286 -15.16 13.37 -22.75
CA GLY A 286 -13.76 13.72 -22.97
C GLY A 286 -13.50 14.16 -24.41
N ASP A 287 -12.31 14.70 -24.67
CA ASP A 287 -11.86 15.08 -26.02
C ASP A 287 -11.93 13.92 -27.03
N ARG A 288 -11.90 12.68 -26.55
CA ARG A 288 -12.28 11.49 -27.31
C ARG A 288 -13.51 10.82 -26.69
N ALA A 289 -14.38 10.26 -27.52
CA ALA A 289 -15.58 9.55 -27.05
C ALA A 289 -15.26 8.33 -26.16
N ASP A 290 -14.07 7.74 -26.32
CA ASP A 290 -13.57 6.64 -25.52
C ASP A 290 -12.88 7.07 -24.20
N SER A 291 -12.68 8.37 -23.99
CA SER A 291 -11.92 8.90 -22.84
C SER A 291 -12.51 8.50 -21.49
N CYS A 292 -13.80 8.71 -21.26
CA CYS A 292 -14.38 8.45 -19.93
C CYS A 292 -14.34 6.97 -19.53
N TRP A 293 -14.64 6.04 -20.44
CA TRP A 293 -14.84 4.64 -20.05
C TRP A 293 -13.53 3.91 -19.79
N VAL A 294 -12.42 4.28 -20.44
CA VAL A 294 -11.13 3.60 -20.19
C VAL A 294 -10.63 3.81 -18.77
N TYR A 295 -10.85 5.01 -18.20
CA TYR A 295 -10.48 5.35 -16.82
C TYR A 295 -11.45 4.83 -15.77
N LEU A 296 -12.64 4.41 -16.20
CA LEU A 296 -13.53 3.62 -15.36
C LEU A 296 -13.14 2.14 -15.40
N VAL A 297 -12.96 1.56 -16.58
CA VAL A 297 -12.76 0.10 -16.76
C VAL A 297 -11.34 -0.35 -16.43
N GLY A 298 -10.32 0.32 -16.99
CA GLY A 298 -8.91 -0.07 -16.84
C GLY A 298 -8.50 -0.25 -15.38
N PRO A 299 -8.77 0.74 -14.50
CA PRO A 299 -8.46 0.60 -13.08
C PRO A 299 -9.14 -0.58 -12.39
N PHE A 300 -10.43 -0.84 -12.67
CA PHE A 300 -11.10 -2.01 -12.07
C PHE A 300 -10.45 -3.33 -12.51
N VAL A 301 -10.15 -3.48 -13.81
CA VAL A 301 -9.47 -4.67 -14.35
C VAL A 301 -8.11 -4.85 -13.67
N GLY A 302 -7.32 -3.78 -13.60
CA GLY A 302 -6.00 -3.78 -12.96
C GLY A 302 -6.05 -4.13 -11.48
N ALA A 303 -7.00 -3.54 -10.74
CA ALA A 303 -7.13 -3.76 -9.31
C ALA A 303 -7.52 -5.21 -8.99
N LEU A 304 -8.42 -5.81 -9.77
CA LEU A 304 -8.79 -7.22 -9.64
C LEU A 304 -7.61 -8.14 -9.96
N ALA A 305 -6.91 -7.88 -11.07
CA ALA A 305 -5.73 -8.65 -11.47
C ALA A 305 -4.60 -8.56 -10.42
N GLY A 306 -4.33 -7.37 -9.88
CA GLY A 306 -3.35 -7.16 -8.82
C GLY A 306 -3.73 -7.84 -7.52
N SER A 307 -5.00 -7.78 -7.13
CA SER A 307 -5.46 -8.53 -5.94
C SER A 307 -5.30 -10.03 -6.13
N LEU A 308 -5.68 -10.56 -7.30
CA LEU A 308 -5.56 -11.99 -7.59
C LEU A 308 -4.10 -12.44 -7.60
N LEU A 309 -3.22 -11.69 -8.27
CA LEU A 309 -1.79 -11.98 -8.31
C LEU A 309 -1.18 -11.98 -6.89
N TYR A 310 -1.56 -11.01 -6.06
CA TYR A 310 -1.13 -10.98 -4.67
C TYR A 310 -1.60 -12.22 -3.92
N ASP A 311 -2.89 -12.54 -4.01
CA ASP A 311 -3.52 -13.60 -3.23
C ASP A 311 -3.05 -15.01 -3.65
N VAL A 312 -2.76 -15.23 -4.93
CA VAL A 312 -2.39 -16.55 -5.47
C VAL A 312 -0.89 -16.77 -5.45
N VAL A 313 -0.08 -15.72 -5.69
CA VAL A 313 1.37 -15.88 -5.90
C VAL A 313 2.17 -15.31 -4.73
N ILE A 314 1.92 -14.06 -4.38
CA ILE A 314 2.78 -13.33 -3.43
C ILE A 314 2.51 -13.79 -2.00
N HIS A 315 1.24 -13.82 -1.59
CA HIS A 315 0.86 -14.12 -0.22
C HIS A 315 1.30 -15.53 0.23
N PRO A 316 1.05 -16.62 -0.53
CA PRO A 316 1.56 -17.94 -0.16
C PRO A 316 3.10 -17.99 -0.12
N GLY A 317 3.76 -17.29 -1.05
CA GLY A 317 5.22 -17.16 -1.07
C GLY A 317 5.78 -16.44 0.17
N LEU A 318 5.05 -15.49 0.74
CA LEU A 318 5.46 -14.82 1.99
C LEU A 318 5.28 -15.74 3.20
N GLN A 319 4.16 -16.46 3.29
CA GLN A 319 3.89 -17.38 4.41
C GLN A 319 4.96 -18.47 4.54
N THR A 320 5.38 -19.08 3.43
CA THR A 320 6.44 -20.11 3.44
C THR A 320 7.77 -19.57 3.96
N ARG A 321 8.11 -18.31 3.65
CA ARG A 321 9.33 -17.65 4.17
C ARG A 321 9.22 -17.38 5.67
N ASP A 322 8.06 -16.92 6.14
CA ASP A 322 7.81 -16.64 7.55
C ASP A 322 7.84 -17.93 8.39
N GLU A 323 7.25 -19.01 7.88
CA GLU A 323 7.29 -20.33 8.50
C GLU A 323 8.73 -20.88 8.60
N ALA A 324 9.52 -20.73 7.53
CA ALA A 324 10.92 -21.12 7.52
C ALA A 324 11.77 -20.30 8.52
N ALA A 325 11.55 -18.98 8.58
CA ALA A 325 12.23 -18.11 9.53
C ALA A 325 11.83 -18.43 10.99
N ALA A 326 10.54 -18.69 11.25
CA ALA A 326 10.05 -19.10 12.56
C ALA A 326 10.61 -20.46 12.99
N ALA A 327 10.70 -21.43 12.07
CA ALA A 327 11.32 -22.72 12.33
C ALA A 327 12.81 -22.58 12.68
N TRP A 328 13.54 -21.74 11.94
CA TRP A 328 14.95 -21.45 12.21
C TRP A 328 15.15 -20.79 13.58
N MET A 329 14.32 -19.81 13.96
CA MET A 329 14.43 -19.18 15.28
C MET A 329 14.07 -20.12 16.44
N ARG A 330 13.06 -20.99 16.29
CA ARG A 330 12.76 -22.02 17.28
C ARG A 330 13.96 -22.96 17.48
N HIS A 331 14.65 -23.32 16.40
CA HIS A 331 15.87 -24.13 16.48
C HIS A 331 16.98 -23.42 17.26
N GLN A 332 17.25 -22.14 16.96
CA GLN A 332 18.23 -21.34 17.69
C GLN A 332 17.88 -21.18 19.18
N GLN A 333 16.59 -21.03 19.51
CA GLN A 333 16.13 -20.96 20.89
C GLN A 333 16.41 -22.26 21.65
N ILE A 334 16.08 -23.42 21.06
CA ILE A 334 16.32 -24.74 21.66
C ILE A 334 17.81 -24.97 21.86
N GLU A 335 18.64 -24.57 20.89
CA GLU A 335 20.10 -24.63 21.02
C GLU A 335 20.61 -23.74 22.15
N GLY A 336 20.13 -22.51 22.25
CA GLY A 336 20.49 -21.57 23.33
C GLY A 336 20.08 -22.06 24.71
N GLU A 337 18.86 -22.56 24.87
CA GLU A 337 18.35 -23.14 26.13
C GLU A 337 19.17 -24.37 26.54
N ALA A 338 19.51 -25.24 25.59
CA ALA A 338 20.35 -26.40 25.87
C ALA A 338 21.78 -26.02 26.30
N ILE A 339 22.36 -24.96 25.70
CA ILE A 339 23.67 -24.43 26.13
C ILE A 339 23.58 -23.86 27.55
N LEU A 340 22.53 -23.09 27.87
CA LEU A 340 22.32 -22.54 29.21
C LEU A 340 22.14 -23.66 30.25
N GLU A 341 21.36 -24.69 29.94
CA GLU A 341 21.18 -25.87 30.80
C GLU A 341 22.51 -26.59 31.04
N GLN A 342 23.34 -26.77 29.99
CA GLN A 342 24.67 -27.36 30.14
C GLN A 342 25.60 -26.49 31.00
N LEU A 343 25.55 -25.17 30.84
CA LEU A 343 26.35 -24.23 31.64
C LEU A 343 25.92 -24.24 33.11
N GLU A 344 24.62 -24.25 33.39
CA GLU A 344 24.08 -24.33 34.74
C GLU A 344 24.50 -25.64 35.41
N LYS A 345 24.32 -26.78 34.72
CA LYS A 345 24.79 -28.08 35.21
C LYS A 345 26.29 -28.07 35.48
N SER A 346 27.10 -27.45 34.61
CA SER A 346 28.56 -27.33 34.79
C SER A 346 28.94 -26.42 35.96
N GLN A 347 28.23 -25.31 36.18
CA GLN A 347 28.42 -24.44 37.34
C GLN A 347 28.05 -25.14 38.65
N THR A 348 26.96 -25.92 38.67
CA THR A 348 26.62 -26.75 39.83
C THR A 348 27.65 -27.85 40.09
N LEU A 349 28.45 -28.26 39.11
CA LEU A 349 29.58 -29.17 39.33
C LEU A 349 30.83 -28.45 39.83
N LEU A 350 31.04 -27.20 39.40
CA LEU A 350 32.18 -26.37 39.77
C LEU A 350 31.98 -25.60 41.09
N SER A 351 30.79 -25.66 41.70
CA SER A 351 30.54 -25.03 43.00
C SER A 351 31.27 -25.79 44.12
N VAL A 352 32.35 -25.17 44.59
CA VAL A 352 33.21 -25.65 45.68
C VAL A 352 32.42 -25.63 46.99
N ALA A 353 32.34 -26.77 47.68
CA ALA A 353 31.80 -26.85 49.03
C ALA A 353 32.65 -26.02 50.00
N PRO A 354 32.08 -25.42 51.07
CA PRO A 354 32.84 -24.63 52.04
C PRO A 354 33.89 -25.53 52.73
N GLY A 355 35.11 -25.51 52.21
CA GLY A 355 36.16 -26.48 52.55
C GLY A 355 37.25 -26.69 51.48
N GLY A 356 37.04 -26.25 50.24
CA GLY A 356 38.12 -26.16 49.23
C GLY A 356 38.41 -27.44 48.43
N GLY A 357 37.53 -28.45 48.49
CA GLY A 357 37.61 -29.66 47.66
C GLY A 357 36.46 -29.76 46.66
N PHE A 358 36.72 -30.31 45.47
CA PHE A 358 35.67 -30.72 44.54
C PHE A 358 35.04 -32.03 45.02
N ASP A 359 33.73 -32.05 45.25
CA ASP A 359 33.00 -33.28 45.55
C ASP A 359 32.89 -34.15 44.28
N PRO A 360 33.11 -35.47 44.35
CA PRO A 360 32.89 -36.36 43.21
C PRO A 360 31.41 -36.40 42.80
N LEU A 361 31.13 -36.40 41.49
CA LEU A 361 29.78 -36.40 40.89
C LEU A 361 28.75 -37.32 41.59
N ALA A 362 29.18 -38.51 42.04
CA ALA A 362 28.34 -39.51 42.68
C ALA A 362 27.78 -39.09 44.06
N THR A 363 28.46 -38.23 44.82
CA THR A 363 27.95 -37.77 46.13
C THR A 363 26.82 -36.73 45.99
N ARG A 364 26.61 -36.15 44.81
CA ARG A 364 25.48 -35.26 44.49
C ARG A 364 24.32 -35.95 43.77
N GLY A 365 24.36 -37.28 43.61
CA GLY A 365 23.31 -38.05 42.95
C GLY A 365 23.22 -37.89 41.43
N LEU A 366 24.28 -37.37 40.79
CA LEU A 366 24.37 -37.16 39.34
C LEU A 366 25.21 -38.26 38.69
N HIS A 367 24.67 -38.92 37.67
CA HIS A 367 25.36 -39.97 36.91
C HIS A 367 25.84 -39.45 35.54
N HIS A 368 26.95 -39.99 35.03
CA HIS A 368 27.49 -39.62 33.71
C HIS A 368 26.50 -39.80 32.54
N SER A 369 25.48 -40.65 32.71
CA SER A 369 24.36 -40.82 31.76
C SER A 369 23.51 -39.56 31.60
N ASP A 370 23.36 -38.77 32.66
CA ASP A 370 22.43 -37.63 32.71
C ASP A 370 22.88 -36.46 31.81
N PHE A 371 24.13 -36.51 31.36
CA PHE A 371 24.76 -35.57 30.43
C PHE A 371 24.91 -36.12 29.01
N ARG A 372 24.71 -37.42 28.83
CA ARG A 372 24.86 -38.09 27.52
C ARG A 372 23.58 -38.03 26.69
N ASP A 373 22.43 -37.86 27.35
CA ASP A 373 21.11 -37.83 26.75
C ASP A 373 20.58 -36.40 26.49
N SER A 374 21.46 -35.38 26.43
CA SER A 374 21.04 -34.04 25.99
C SER A 374 20.58 -34.10 24.52
N PRO A 375 19.41 -33.53 24.16
CA PRO A 375 18.81 -33.67 22.84
C PRO A 375 19.55 -32.88 21.73
N THR A 376 20.63 -32.16 22.05
CA THR A 376 21.43 -31.42 21.08
C THR A 376 22.37 -32.35 20.29
N PRO A 377 22.44 -32.25 18.94
CA PRO A 377 23.24 -33.18 18.12
C PRO A 377 24.77 -33.02 18.26
N HIS A 378 25.24 -32.08 19.06
CA HIS A 378 26.66 -31.75 19.15
C HIS A 378 27.32 -32.41 20.36
N ASN A 379 27.54 -33.72 20.25
CA ASN A 379 28.67 -34.35 20.91
C ASN A 379 29.95 -33.76 20.29
N TYR A 380 30.48 -32.67 20.85
CA TYR A 380 31.89 -32.33 20.67
C TYR A 380 32.71 -33.47 21.27
N ARG A 381 33.11 -34.43 20.43
CA ARG A 381 34.19 -35.37 20.74
C ARG A 381 35.47 -34.55 20.94
N LEU A 382 35.77 -34.18 22.18
CA LEU A 382 37.14 -33.96 22.61
C LEU A 382 37.84 -35.33 22.66
N SER A 383 38.12 -35.90 21.50
CA SER A 383 38.95 -37.10 21.38
C SER A 383 40.02 -36.87 20.32
N SER A 384 41.13 -36.26 20.74
CA SER A 384 42.45 -36.69 20.30
C SER A 384 43.51 -36.17 21.27
N PRO A 385 44.26 -37.04 21.99
CA PRO A 385 45.57 -36.65 22.48
C PRO A 385 46.46 -36.54 21.24
N GLY A 386 46.94 -35.34 20.94
CA GLY A 386 47.98 -35.13 19.95
C GLY A 386 49.26 -35.84 20.42
N HIS A 387 49.51 -37.04 19.90
CA HIS A 387 50.83 -37.64 19.94
C HIS A 387 51.76 -36.81 19.04
N LEU A 388 52.66 -36.05 19.66
CA LEU A 388 53.84 -35.51 19.00
C LEU A 388 54.74 -36.68 18.59
N HIS A 389 54.70 -37.06 17.32
CA HIS A 389 55.77 -37.84 16.71
C HIS A 389 56.83 -36.90 16.15
N THR A 390 57.98 -36.91 16.81
CA THR A 390 59.27 -36.51 16.27
C THR A 390 59.59 -37.33 15.02
N TYR A 391 59.83 -36.68 13.88
CA TYR A 391 60.58 -37.29 12.79
C TYR A 391 62.07 -37.02 13.04
N ALA A 392 62.87 -38.10 13.09
CA ALA A 392 64.32 -38.02 12.98
C ALA A 392 64.78 -38.93 11.83
N ALA A 393 65.30 -38.31 10.77
CA ALA A 393 66.55 -38.62 10.08
C ALA A 393 66.76 -37.57 8.98
#